data_AF-A0A6N8UVB2-F1
#
_entry.id   AF-A0A6N8UVB2-F1
#
_cell.length_a   1.000
_cell.length_b   1.000
_cell.length_c   1.000
_cell.angle_alpha   90.00
_cell.angle_beta   90.00
_cell.angle_gamma   90.00
#
_symmetry.space_group_name_H-M   'P 1'
#
loop_
_entity.id
_entity.type
_entity.pdbx_description
1 polymer ?
#
loop_
_entity_poly.entity_id
_entity_poly.type
_entity_poly.pdbx_seq_one_letter_code
_entity_poly.pdbx_strand_id
1 'polypeptide(L)'
;MDITGGLGELTAQVIPPSRPIPTLADDVRELLLDSPRSLPPKYLYDEAGSDLFDQICRTKEYYVTRTEDALLTEVVGNVAATVRPATVFEFGSGMSRKTPQIIDACCQVGPLATYAAFDISPDALRAGGEGLRQSHPEMSVQLFVGDYTAGLD
;
A
#
# COMPACT_ATOMS: atom_id res chain seq x y z
N MET A 1 -8.72 -12.86 -20.08
CA MET A 1 -8.97 -11.61 -20.82
C MET A 1 -10.42 -11.27 -20.56
N ASP A 2 -10.64 -10.45 -19.52
CA ASP A 2 -11.86 -9.68 -19.28
C ASP A 2 -11.55 -8.80 -18.06
N ILE A 3 -11.27 -7.53 -18.30
CA ILE A 3 -11.28 -6.50 -17.26
C ILE A 3 -12.06 -5.33 -17.85
N THR A 4 -13.37 -5.49 -17.96
CA THR A 4 -14.28 -4.34 -17.98
C THR A 4 -14.59 -4.00 -16.53
N GLY A 5 -13.62 -3.38 -15.86
CA GLY A 5 -13.88 -2.72 -14.59
C GLY A 5 -14.72 -1.48 -14.86
N GLY A 6 -15.90 -1.39 -14.28
CA GLY A 6 -16.74 -0.21 -14.40
C GLY A 6 -16.08 1.00 -13.74
N LEU A 7 -16.37 2.22 -14.24
CA LEU A 7 -16.06 3.45 -13.50
C LEU A 7 -16.66 3.34 -12.09
N GLY A 8 -15.86 3.65 -11.06
CA GLY A 8 -16.30 3.60 -9.65
C GLY A 8 -16.33 2.20 -9.00
N GLU A 9 -15.83 1.16 -9.66
CA GLU A 9 -15.75 -0.19 -9.09
C GLU A 9 -14.60 -0.32 -8.08
N LEU A 10 -14.83 -1.08 -6.99
CA LEU A 10 -13.77 -1.55 -6.09
C LEU A 10 -13.57 -3.05 -6.29
N THR A 11 -12.36 -3.44 -6.67
CA THR A 11 -11.97 -4.84 -6.84
C THR A 11 -10.82 -5.20 -5.91
N ALA A 12 -10.78 -6.46 -5.49
CA ALA A 12 -9.68 -7.00 -4.70
C ALA A 12 -9.28 -8.37 -5.24
N GLN A 13 -7.98 -8.58 -5.42
CA GLN A 13 -7.44 -9.87 -5.87
C GLN A 13 -6.14 -10.22 -5.14
N VAL A 14 -5.95 -11.51 -4.90
CA VAL A 14 -4.68 -12.04 -4.39
C VAL A 14 -3.75 -12.26 -5.58
N ILE A 15 -2.56 -11.70 -5.52
CA ILE A 15 -1.50 -11.88 -6.51
C ILE A 15 -0.69 -13.12 -6.11
N PRO A 16 -0.77 -14.22 -6.87
CA PRO A 16 0.03 -15.40 -6.57
C PRO A 16 1.51 -15.09 -6.78
N PRO A 17 2.39 -15.75 -6.03
CA PRO A 17 3.80 -15.47 -6.14
C PRO A 17 4.37 -15.98 -7.47
N SER A 18 5.24 -15.19 -8.12
CA SER A 18 5.88 -15.59 -9.38
C SER A 18 7.08 -16.52 -9.17
N ARG A 19 7.53 -16.69 -7.92
CA ARG A 19 8.54 -17.66 -7.50
C ARG A 19 8.17 -18.28 -6.14
N PRO A 20 8.72 -19.45 -5.77
CA PRO A 20 8.53 -20.00 -4.43
C PRO A 20 9.00 -19.00 -3.37
N ILE A 21 8.19 -18.81 -2.32
CA ILE A 21 8.54 -18.02 -1.15
C ILE A 21 8.44 -18.95 0.07
N PRO A 22 9.42 -18.91 1.00
CA PRO A 22 9.31 -19.62 2.25
C PRO A 22 8.04 -19.27 3.01
N THR A 23 7.38 -20.28 3.56
CA THR A 23 6.32 -20.06 4.54
C THR A 23 6.93 -19.65 5.88
N LEU A 24 6.10 -19.12 6.80
CA LEU A 24 6.56 -18.86 8.17
C LEU A 24 7.16 -20.11 8.82
N ALA A 25 6.59 -21.28 8.56
CA ALA A 25 7.09 -22.54 9.11
C ALA A 25 8.48 -22.92 8.54
N ASP A 26 8.74 -22.57 7.27
CA ASP A 26 10.04 -22.82 6.64
C ASP A 26 11.09 -21.86 7.19
N ASP A 27 10.78 -20.56 7.22
CA ASP A 27 11.68 -19.54 7.77
C ASP A 27 12.01 -19.79 9.25
N VAL A 28 11.02 -20.17 10.07
CA VAL A 28 11.25 -20.52 11.48
C VAL A 28 12.16 -21.75 11.63
N ARG A 29 11.98 -22.76 10.78
CA ARG A 29 12.79 -23.98 10.84
C ARG A 29 14.24 -23.73 10.44
N GLU A 30 14.46 -22.90 9.43
CA GLU A 30 15.79 -22.68 8.87
C GLU A 30 16.54 -21.56 9.60
N LEU A 31 15.91 -20.41 9.81
CA LEU A 31 16.60 -19.19 10.22
C LEU A 31 16.77 -19.02 11.73
N LEU A 32 15.92 -19.67 12.55
CA LEU A 32 16.08 -19.68 14.00
C LEU A 32 17.11 -20.70 14.50
N LEU A 33 17.53 -21.62 13.64
CA LEU A 33 18.63 -22.55 13.92
C LEU A 33 20.00 -21.98 13.52
N ASP A 34 20.02 -20.90 12.73
CA ASP A 34 21.25 -20.26 12.28
C ASP A 34 21.93 -19.40 13.36
N SER A 35 23.17 -18.95 13.10
CA SER A 35 23.95 -18.08 13.99
C SER A 35 24.59 -16.93 13.21
N PRO A 36 24.02 -15.70 13.30
CA PRO A 36 22.96 -15.29 14.21
C PRO A 36 21.55 -15.74 13.78
N ARG A 37 20.67 -15.94 14.76
CA ARG A 37 19.25 -16.23 14.50
C ARG A 37 18.57 -15.01 13.87
N SER A 38 17.70 -15.25 12.90
CA SER A 38 16.96 -14.18 12.24
C SER A 38 15.56 -14.63 11.81
N LEU A 39 14.68 -13.66 11.55
CA LEU A 39 13.40 -13.88 10.86
C LEU A 39 13.12 -12.67 9.94
N PRO A 40 12.49 -12.87 8.77
CA PRO A 40 12.09 -11.78 7.90
C PRO A 40 11.11 -10.79 8.58
N PRO A 41 11.28 -9.48 8.38
CA PRO A 41 10.43 -8.47 9.02
C PRO A 41 8.98 -8.48 8.52
N LYS A 42 8.67 -9.15 7.41
CA LYS A 42 7.29 -9.28 6.92
C LYS A 42 6.34 -9.90 7.94
N TYR A 43 6.88 -10.70 8.88
CA TYR A 43 6.11 -11.28 9.97
C TYR A 43 5.79 -10.31 11.11
N LEU A 44 6.30 -9.08 11.06
CA LEU A 44 5.93 -8.00 11.99
C LEU A 44 4.58 -7.35 11.66
N TYR A 45 3.94 -7.70 10.54
CA TYR A 45 2.78 -6.99 10.00
C TYR A 45 1.52 -7.87 9.93
N ASP A 46 1.27 -8.66 10.97
CA ASP A 46 -0.09 -9.13 11.24
C ASP A 46 -0.98 -7.96 11.70
N GLU A 47 -2.23 -8.23 12.07
CA GLU A 47 -3.17 -7.19 12.54
C GLU A 47 -2.58 -6.39 13.71
N ALA A 48 -2.09 -7.08 14.75
CA ALA A 48 -1.53 -6.45 15.94
C ALA A 48 -0.23 -5.70 15.66
N GLY A 49 0.65 -6.28 14.84
CA GLY A 49 1.91 -5.67 14.45
C GLY A 49 1.72 -4.43 13.56
N SER A 50 0.70 -4.43 12.70
CA SER A 50 0.30 -3.28 11.91
C SER A 50 -0.20 -2.13 12.79
N ASP A 51 -1.05 -2.43 13.79
CA ASP A 51 -1.51 -1.44 14.77
C ASP A 51 -0.38 -0.88 15.64
N LEU A 52 0.61 -1.71 15.98
CA LEU A 52 1.80 -1.26 16.69
C LEU A 52 2.67 -0.35 15.81
N PHE A 53 2.90 -0.71 14.54
CA PHE A 53 3.61 0.14 13.61
C PHE A 53 2.91 1.50 13.42
N ASP A 54 1.59 1.48 13.44
CA ASP A 54 0.80 2.69 13.38
C ASP A 54 1.02 3.62 14.58
N GLN A 55 1.10 3.05 15.78
CA GLN A 55 1.43 3.79 16.99
C GLN A 55 2.88 4.29 16.96
N ILE A 56 3.82 3.49 16.45
CA ILE A 56 5.22 3.89 16.26
C ILE A 56 5.29 5.16 15.39
N CYS A 57 4.53 5.22 14.29
CA CYS A 57 4.48 6.37 13.40
C CYS A 57 4.04 7.69 14.06
N ARG A 58 3.38 7.62 15.23
CA ARG A 58 2.91 8.78 16.00
C ARG A 58 3.86 9.18 17.14
N THR A 59 4.89 8.39 17.41
CA THR A 59 5.88 8.70 18.45
C THR A 59 6.72 9.93 18.08
N LYS A 60 7.27 10.61 19.09
CA LYS A 60 8.13 11.78 18.86
C LYS A 60 9.47 11.37 18.26
N GLU A 61 9.92 10.16 18.54
CA GLU A 61 11.19 9.61 18.12
C GLU A 61 11.15 9.18 16.64
N TYR A 62 10.02 8.61 16.19
CA TYR A 62 9.87 8.16 14.81
C TYR A 62 9.41 9.29 13.88
N TYR A 63 10.36 10.10 13.43
CA TYR A 63 10.08 11.29 12.62
C TYR A 63 9.72 11.01 11.16
N VAL A 64 10.02 9.82 10.65
CA VAL A 64 9.93 9.49 9.23
C VAL A 64 8.56 9.81 8.65
N THR A 65 7.48 9.34 9.29
CA THR A 65 6.11 9.53 8.81
C THR A 65 5.72 11.00 8.75
N ARG A 66 5.99 11.78 9.81
CA ARG A 66 5.62 13.21 9.84
C ARG A 66 6.47 14.07 8.90
N THR A 67 7.73 13.70 8.68
CA THR A 67 8.60 14.41 7.74
C THR A 67 8.19 14.14 6.30
N GLU A 68 7.88 12.90 5.97
CA GLU A 68 7.35 12.55 4.66
C GLU A 68 6.03 13.26 4.38
N ASP A 69 5.10 13.27 5.34
CA ASP A 69 3.81 13.94 5.20
C ASP A 69 3.97 15.44 4.93
N ALA A 70 4.82 16.13 5.71
CA ALA A 70 5.12 17.54 5.51
C ALA A 70 5.72 17.83 4.12
N LEU A 71 6.68 17.02 3.67
CA LEU A 71 7.25 17.16 2.33
C LEU A 71 6.21 16.90 1.24
N LEU A 72 5.37 15.89 1.42
CA LEU A 72 4.32 15.55 0.47
C LEU A 72 3.34 16.72 0.31
N THR A 73 2.92 17.36 1.40
CA THR A 73 2.06 18.56 1.34
C THR A 73 2.68 19.68 0.50
N GLU A 74 4.00 19.85 0.56
CA GLU A 74 4.69 20.89 -0.22
C GLU A 74 4.81 20.54 -1.71
N VAL A 75 5.05 19.26 -2.05
CA VAL A 75 5.43 18.88 -3.42
C VAL A 75 4.29 18.29 -4.25
N VAL A 76 3.24 17.73 -3.63
CA VAL A 76 2.25 16.88 -4.31
C VAL A 76 1.51 17.60 -5.44
N GLY A 77 1.19 18.89 -5.27
CA GLY A 77 0.54 19.68 -6.30
C GLY A 77 1.40 19.84 -7.56
N ASN A 78 2.70 20.09 -7.38
CA ASN A 78 3.66 20.20 -8.50
C ASN A 78 3.87 18.85 -9.18
N VAL A 79 3.97 17.77 -8.40
CA VAL A 79 4.08 16.41 -8.93
C VAL A 79 2.84 16.07 -9.77
N ALA A 80 1.64 16.30 -9.24
CA ALA A 80 0.39 16.08 -9.94
C ALA A 80 0.31 16.91 -11.23
N ALA A 81 0.60 18.21 -11.19
CA ALA A 81 0.55 19.08 -12.36
C ALA A 81 1.56 18.69 -13.46
N THR A 82 2.70 18.12 -13.06
CA THR A 82 3.74 17.67 -13.99
C THR A 82 3.37 16.32 -14.62
N VAL A 83 2.95 15.36 -13.81
CA VAL A 83 2.70 13.98 -14.26
C VAL A 83 1.32 13.84 -14.92
N ARG A 84 0.30 14.52 -14.37
CA ARG A 84 -1.12 14.45 -14.76
C ARG A 84 -1.60 13.01 -14.95
N PRO A 85 -1.45 12.14 -13.93
CA PRO A 85 -1.67 10.72 -14.10
C PRO A 85 -3.16 10.41 -14.28
N ALA A 86 -3.46 9.46 -15.17
CA ALA A 86 -4.76 8.80 -15.22
C ALA A 86 -4.87 7.64 -14.21
N THR A 87 -3.74 7.19 -13.65
CA THR A 87 -3.68 6.11 -12.66
C THR A 87 -2.60 6.37 -11.62
N VAL A 88 -2.91 6.14 -10.35
CA VAL A 88 -1.94 6.12 -9.24
C VAL A 88 -1.82 4.69 -8.74
N PHE A 89 -0.59 4.18 -8.66
CA PHE A 89 -0.29 2.86 -8.09
C PHE A 89 0.55 3.04 -6.82
N GLU A 90 0.10 2.47 -5.70
CA GLU A 90 0.78 2.56 -4.40
C GLU A 90 1.29 1.18 -3.97
N PHE A 91 2.59 1.10 -3.71
CA PHE A 91 3.23 -0.06 -3.10
C PHE A 91 3.27 0.14 -1.59
N GLY A 92 2.65 -0.78 -0.85
CA GLY A 92 2.79 -0.88 0.60
C GLY A 92 1.93 0.19 1.21
N SER A 93 0.69 0.24 0.73
CA SER A 93 -0.22 1.33 1.03
C SER A 93 -0.53 1.40 2.52
N GLY A 94 -0.39 0.30 3.25
CA GLY A 94 -0.82 0.21 4.64
C GLY A 94 -2.24 0.74 4.79
N MET A 95 -2.47 1.62 5.76
CA MET A 95 -3.76 2.29 5.96
C MET A 95 -4.03 3.46 4.98
N SER A 96 -3.20 3.66 3.95
CA SER A 96 -3.35 4.70 2.92
C SER A 96 -3.49 6.12 3.45
N ARG A 97 -2.77 6.49 4.52
CA ARG A 97 -2.97 7.79 5.21
C ARG A 97 -2.60 9.00 4.39
N LYS A 98 -1.54 8.87 3.58
CA LYS A 98 -1.03 9.93 2.70
C LYS A 98 -1.79 9.97 1.38
N THR A 99 -2.42 8.86 1.01
CA THR A 99 -3.03 8.63 -0.29
C THR A 99 -4.12 9.63 -0.63
N PRO A 100 -5.06 10.00 0.27
CA PRO A 100 -6.07 11.01 -0.04
C PRO A 100 -5.48 12.31 -0.59
N GLN A 101 -4.39 12.80 0.00
CA GLN A 101 -3.74 14.04 -0.47
C GLN A 101 -3.15 13.91 -1.88
N ILE A 102 -2.64 12.73 -2.24
CA ILE A 102 -2.14 12.44 -3.60
C ILE A 102 -3.29 12.39 -4.59
N ILE A 103 -4.36 11.69 -4.24
CA ILE A 103 -5.55 11.52 -5.08
C ILE A 103 -6.24 12.87 -5.32
N ASP A 104 -6.42 13.66 -4.26
CA ASP A 104 -6.97 15.02 -4.34
C ASP A 104 -6.17 15.92 -5.30
N ALA A 105 -4.84 15.93 -5.15
CA ALA A 105 -3.96 16.72 -6.01
C ALA A 105 -4.04 16.29 -7.48
N CYS A 106 -4.08 14.98 -7.75
CA CYS A 106 -4.24 14.44 -9.10
C CYS A 106 -5.59 14.84 -9.72
N CYS A 107 -6.69 14.73 -8.96
CA CYS A 107 -8.02 15.10 -9.40
C CYS A 107 -8.15 16.60 -9.74
N GLN A 108 -7.35 17.48 -9.10
CA GLN A 108 -7.35 18.91 -9.39
C GLN A 108 -6.76 19.27 -10.76
N VAL A 109 -5.88 18.42 -11.32
CA VAL A 109 -5.13 18.73 -12.56
C VAL A 109 -5.66 17.98 -13.78
N GLY A 110 -6.54 17.01 -13.59
CA GLY A 110 -7.15 16.20 -14.64
C GLY A 110 -7.96 15.02 -14.09
N PRO A 111 -8.64 14.28 -14.97
CA PRO A 111 -9.39 13.10 -14.58
C PRO A 111 -8.42 11.99 -14.12
N LEU A 112 -8.57 11.57 -12.87
CA LEU A 112 -7.91 10.38 -12.33
C LEU A 112 -8.90 9.21 -12.42
N ALA A 113 -8.59 8.22 -13.26
CA ALA A 113 -9.50 7.12 -13.52
C ALA A 113 -9.36 5.99 -12.47
N THR A 114 -8.13 5.72 -12.03
CA THR A 114 -7.85 4.54 -11.20
C THR A 114 -6.87 4.83 -10.07
N TYR A 115 -7.20 4.35 -8.88
CA TYR A 115 -6.24 4.11 -7.81
C TYR A 115 -6.02 2.61 -7.65
N ALA A 116 -4.77 2.21 -7.61
CA ALA A 116 -4.33 0.83 -7.46
C ALA A 116 -3.41 0.72 -6.24
N ALA A 117 -3.61 -0.29 -5.41
CA ALA A 117 -2.83 -0.48 -4.19
C ALA A 117 -2.35 -1.92 -4.08
N PHE A 118 -1.10 -2.12 -3.66
CA PHE A 118 -0.53 -3.42 -3.38
C PHE A 118 -0.05 -3.48 -1.93
N ASP A 119 -0.41 -4.51 -1.18
CA ASP A 119 0.06 -4.71 0.19
C ASP A 119 0.00 -6.20 0.59
N ILE A 120 0.77 -6.58 1.60
CA ILE A 120 0.70 -7.92 2.19
C ILE A 120 -0.49 -8.06 3.15
N SER A 121 -0.98 -6.95 3.71
CA SER A 121 -2.10 -6.90 4.65
C SER A 121 -3.45 -6.67 3.93
N PRO A 122 -4.33 -7.69 3.87
CA PRO A 122 -5.65 -7.55 3.22
C PRO A 122 -6.55 -6.52 3.92
N ASP A 123 -6.46 -6.43 5.25
CA ASP A 123 -7.31 -5.56 6.05
C ASP A 123 -6.91 -4.10 5.90
N ALA A 124 -5.61 -3.82 5.85
CA ALA A 124 -5.10 -2.47 5.58
C ALA A 124 -5.54 -1.98 4.19
N LEU A 125 -5.40 -2.82 3.16
CA LEU A 125 -5.86 -2.53 1.79
C LEU A 125 -7.35 -2.23 1.74
N ARG A 126 -8.18 -3.05 2.39
CA ARG A 126 -9.63 -2.86 2.39
C ARG A 126 -10.01 -1.55 3.08
N ALA A 127 -9.45 -1.29 4.25
CA ALA A 127 -9.73 -0.06 5.00
C ALA A 127 -9.33 1.20 4.21
N GLY A 128 -8.14 1.21 3.60
CA GLY A 128 -7.68 2.33 2.76
C GLY A 128 -8.51 2.51 1.49
N GLY A 129 -8.78 1.41 0.78
CA GLY A 129 -9.54 1.41 -0.48
C GLY A 129 -10.99 1.87 -0.32
N GLU A 130 -11.68 1.44 0.74
CA GLU A 130 -13.05 1.85 1.02
C GLU A 130 -13.15 3.35 1.34
N GLY A 131 -12.22 3.89 2.12
CA GLY A 131 -12.17 5.33 2.43
C GLY A 131 -11.97 6.20 1.19
N LEU A 132 -11.10 5.77 0.27
CA LEU A 132 -10.86 6.47 -0.99
C LEU A 132 -12.08 6.40 -1.92
N ARG A 133 -12.71 5.24 -2.04
CA ARG A 133 -13.93 5.09 -2.86
C ARG A 133 -15.08 5.97 -2.37
N GLN A 134 -15.22 6.14 -1.05
CA GLN A 134 -16.23 7.04 -0.48
C GLN A 134 -15.98 8.50 -0.84
N SER A 135 -14.70 8.91 -0.90
CA SER A 135 -14.30 10.30 -1.20
C SER A 135 -14.26 10.59 -2.71
N HIS A 136 -14.01 9.57 -3.53
CA HIS A 136 -13.89 9.67 -5.00
C HIS A 136 -14.71 8.57 -5.69
N PRO A 137 -16.05 8.66 -5.70
CA PRO A 137 -16.92 7.57 -6.17
C PRO A 137 -16.81 7.27 -7.66
N GLU A 138 -16.27 8.18 -8.47
CA GLU A 138 -16.08 7.97 -9.91
C GLU A 138 -14.75 7.28 -10.25
N MET A 139 -13.81 7.24 -9.30
CA MET A 139 -12.51 6.60 -9.48
C MET A 139 -12.62 5.11 -9.17
N SER A 140 -12.09 4.26 -10.05
CA SER A 140 -11.98 2.83 -9.79
C SER A 140 -10.87 2.55 -8.77
N VAL A 141 -11.10 1.64 -7.83
CA VAL A 141 -10.15 1.21 -6.81
C VAL A 141 -9.78 -0.24 -7.02
N GLN A 142 -8.50 -0.54 -7.18
CA GLN A 142 -7.99 -1.90 -7.41
C GLN A 142 -7.02 -2.29 -6.29
N LEU A 143 -7.36 -3.36 -5.56
CA LEU A 143 -6.58 -3.83 -4.42
C LEU A 143 -5.89 -5.15 -4.77
N PHE A 144 -4.58 -5.21 -4.53
CA PHE A 144 -3.72 -6.34 -4.86
C PHE A 144 -3.05 -6.85 -3.58
N VAL A 145 -3.46 -8.02 -3.10
CA VAL A 145 -2.86 -8.64 -1.92
C VAL A 145 -1.66 -9.50 -2.35
N GLY A 146 -0.47 -9.23 -1.83
CA GLY A 146 0.71 -10.04 -2.15
C GLY A 146 1.97 -9.66 -1.39
N ASP A 147 3.02 -10.47 -1.57
CA ASP A 147 4.34 -10.26 -0.99
C ASP A 147 5.29 -9.71 -2.08
N TYR A 148 6.07 -8.65 -1.84
CA TYR A 148 7.01 -8.14 -2.85
C TYR A 148 8.07 -9.14 -3.25
N THR A 149 8.54 -9.92 -2.27
CA THR A 149 9.59 -10.92 -2.49
C THR A 149 9.13 -12.02 -3.45
N ALA A 150 7.83 -12.06 -3.74
CA ALA A 150 7.19 -12.95 -4.67
C ALA A 150 7.46 -12.68 -6.14
N GLY A 151 7.90 -11.47 -6.52
CA GLY A 151 8.00 -11.09 -7.94
C GLY A 151 8.62 -9.74 -8.26
N LEU A 152 9.10 -8.99 -7.26
CA LEU A 152 9.99 -7.83 -7.45
C LEU A 152 11.41 -8.24 -7.00
N ASP A 153 12.40 -7.97 -7.84
CA ASP A 153 13.84 -8.20 -7.59
C ASP A 153 14.55 -6.92 -7.11
#